data_AF-X1UST6-F1
#
_entry.id   AF-X1UST6-F1
#
_cell.length_a   1.000
_cell.length_b   1.000
_cell.length_c   1.000
_cell.angle_alpha   90.00
_cell.angle_beta   90.00
_cell.angle_gamma   90.00
#
_symmetry.space_group_name_H-M   'P 1'
#
loop_
_entity.id
_entity.type
_entity.pdbx_description
1 polymer ?
#
loop_
_entity_poly.entity_id
_entity_poly.type
_entity_poly.pdbx_seq_one_letter_code
_entity_poly.pdbx_strand_id
1 'polypeptide(L)'
;HVESFTDPLVECKSCHKRFHPDEIKDKKCPDCAGGLTEPKLFNLLMEASVGVVEGEKQKVYLRGEITQGVHVNFKQVLDSQRVSIPFGIAQIGKAFRNEITPSKLTFRSREFEQMELQYYIKPDEKEAQKQIEYWKEERIMWYRSLCITRKQLRFREHAPDERAHYAKAAWDVEYNIPDSGWYELEGIHNRGDWDLRRHQEYSGEDMRYFDDDTKERYLPWIIETSGGVDRAALFFLIDAYHEEQVTNSEKRVVLKLHSQLAPYKVAVFPLLANKPELRANSA
;
A
#
# COMPACT_ATOMS: atom_id res chain seq x y z
N HIS A 1 -9.00 -6.44 12.72
CA HIS A 1 -8.17 -5.25 13.04
C HIS A 1 -8.03 -4.97 14.54
N VAL A 2 -9.11 -4.70 15.29
CA VAL A 2 -9.00 -4.39 16.73
C VAL A 2 -8.33 -5.51 17.53
N GLU A 3 -8.56 -6.77 17.19
CA GLU A 3 -7.99 -7.92 17.91
C GLU A 3 -6.59 -8.32 17.41
N SER A 4 -6.31 -8.15 16.11
CA SER A 4 -5.21 -8.84 15.43
C SER A 4 -4.28 -7.95 14.62
N PHE A 5 -4.53 -6.63 14.53
CA PHE A 5 -3.66 -5.70 13.81
C PHE A 5 -2.57 -5.18 14.73
N THR A 6 -1.67 -6.09 15.13
CA THR A 6 -0.68 -5.85 16.17
C THR A 6 0.73 -6.16 15.72
N ASP A 7 1.67 -5.32 16.14
CA ASP A 7 3.11 -5.57 15.98
C ASP A 7 3.77 -5.88 17.33
N PRO A 8 4.81 -6.72 17.33
CA PRO A 8 5.60 -6.94 18.53
C PRO A 8 6.46 -5.70 18.84
N LEU A 9 6.51 -5.35 20.12
CA LEU A 9 7.17 -4.16 20.65
C LEU A 9 8.07 -4.55 21.82
N VAL A 10 9.30 -4.05 21.82
CA VAL A 10 10.19 -4.08 22.98
C VAL A 10 10.56 -2.66 23.41
N GLU A 11 10.70 -2.46 24.71
CA GLU A 11 11.09 -1.18 25.31
C GLU A 11 12.44 -1.30 26.02
N CYS A 12 13.30 -0.29 25.88
CA CYS A 12 14.53 -0.22 26.66
C CYS A 12 14.22 0.13 28.12
N LYS A 13 14.72 -0.68 29.05
CA LYS A 13 14.57 -0.46 30.50
C LYS A 13 15.30 0.78 31.02
N SER A 14 16.22 1.34 30.23
CA SER A 14 17.05 2.48 30.62
C SER A 14 16.59 3.80 30.00
N CYS A 15 16.30 3.83 28.70
CA CYS A 15 15.93 5.07 27.99
C CYS A 15 14.45 5.12 27.56
N HIS A 16 13.67 4.07 27.83
CA HIS A 16 12.24 3.95 27.49
C HIS A 16 11.91 4.09 26.00
N LYS A 17 12.93 4.07 25.13
CA LYS A 17 12.73 4.02 23.69
C LYS A 17 12.21 2.65 23.28
N ARG A 18 11.39 2.68 22.25
CA ARG A 18 10.60 1.57 21.74
C ARG A 18 11.14 1.14 20.39
N PHE A 19 11.19 -0.16 20.16
CA PHE A 19 11.77 -0.74 18.96
C PHE A 19 10.97 -1.96 18.51
N HIS A 20 10.98 -2.21 17.21
CA HIS A 20 10.53 -3.49 16.68
C HIS A 20 11.62 -4.55 16.93
N PRO A 21 11.30 -5.75 17.45
CA PRO A 21 12.29 -6.78 17.78
C PRO A 21 13.22 -7.14 16.62
N ASP A 22 12.69 -7.22 15.40
CA ASP A 22 13.46 -7.60 14.21
C ASP A 22 14.53 -6.58 13.81
N GLU A 23 14.42 -5.34 14.30
CA GLU A 23 15.43 -4.29 14.06
C GLU A 23 16.62 -4.40 15.02
N ILE A 24 16.54 -5.28 16.03
CA ILE A 24 17.53 -5.41 17.09
C ILE A 24 18.32 -6.71 16.93
N LYS A 25 19.60 -6.59 16.55
CA LYS A 25 20.48 -7.74 16.35
C LYS A 25 20.97 -8.40 17.64
N ASP A 26 21.24 -7.60 18.69
CA ASP A 26 21.97 -8.08 19.89
C ASP A 26 21.12 -8.14 21.18
N LYS A 27 19.79 -8.13 21.06
CA LYS A 27 18.83 -8.05 22.20
C LYS A 27 19.15 -6.94 23.23
N LYS A 28 19.84 -5.89 22.78
CA LYS A 28 20.20 -4.71 23.56
C LYS A 28 19.65 -3.47 22.86
N CYS A 29 19.39 -2.43 23.64
CA CYS A 29 18.97 -1.16 23.08
C CYS A 29 20.04 -0.61 22.12
N PRO A 30 19.71 -0.28 20.86
CA PRO A 30 20.65 0.28 19.90
C PRO A 30 21.29 1.60 20.36
N ASP A 31 20.59 2.36 21.18
CA ASP A 31 20.99 3.73 21.54
C ASP A 31 21.85 3.81 22.82
N CYS A 32 21.62 2.93 23.79
CA CYS A 32 22.31 2.98 25.09
C CYS A 32 22.84 1.63 25.58
N ALA A 33 22.71 0.57 24.78
CA ALA A 33 23.07 -0.81 25.11
C ALA A 33 22.36 -1.40 26.35
N GLY A 34 21.34 -0.70 26.89
CA GLY A 34 20.52 -1.14 28.01
C GLY A 34 19.68 -2.38 27.68
N GLY A 35 19.29 -3.13 28.72
CA GLY A 35 18.43 -4.30 28.57
C GLY A 35 17.03 -3.93 28.06
N LEU A 36 16.41 -4.86 27.33
CA LEU A 36 15.07 -4.70 26.77
C LEU A 36 14.01 -5.43 27.63
N THR A 37 12.76 -4.99 27.55
CA THR A 37 11.60 -5.72 28.10
C THR A 37 11.29 -6.95 27.27
N GLU A 38 10.46 -7.84 27.81
CA GLU A 38 9.82 -8.88 26.99
C GLU A 38 8.95 -8.24 25.89
N PRO A 39 8.86 -8.86 24.71
CA PRO A 39 8.00 -8.40 23.63
C PRO A 39 6.53 -8.33 24.08
N LYS A 40 5.87 -7.23 23.76
CA LYS A 40 4.42 -7.06 23.93
C LYS A 40 3.78 -6.79 22.57
N LEU A 41 2.57 -7.28 22.37
CA LEU A 41 1.79 -6.94 21.18
C LEU A 41 1.17 -5.55 21.34
N PHE A 42 1.34 -4.71 20.35
CA PHE A 42 0.78 -3.35 20.30
C PHE A 42 -0.09 -3.19 19.07
N ASN A 43 -1.33 -2.73 19.24
CA ASN A 43 -2.24 -2.52 18.10
C ASN A 43 -1.84 -1.29 17.29
N LEU A 44 -1.72 -1.46 15.98
CA LEU A 44 -1.31 -0.41 15.05
C LEU A 44 -2.44 0.55 14.66
N LEU A 45 -3.69 0.32 15.05
CA LEU A 45 -4.76 1.28 14.81
C LEU A 45 -4.53 2.55 15.62
N MET A 46 -4.69 3.70 14.97
CA MET A 46 -4.71 4.98 15.67
C MET A 46 -6.10 5.24 16.24
N GLU A 47 -6.18 5.25 17.57
CA GLU A 47 -7.39 5.58 18.31
C GLU A 47 -7.67 7.08 18.29
N ALA A 48 -8.93 7.44 18.11
CA ALA A 48 -9.44 8.80 18.23
C ALA A 48 -10.79 8.79 18.96
N SER A 49 -11.33 9.97 19.26
CA SER A 49 -12.63 10.09 19.94
C SER A 49 -13.49 11.14 19.26
N VAL A 50 -14.75 10.79 18.99
CA VAL A 50 -15.75 11.67 18.33
C VAL A 50 -16.88 11.98 19.31
N GLY A 51 -17.24 13.26 19.42
CA GLY A 51 -18.29 13.73 20.33
C GLY A 51 -17.90 15.03 21.02
N VAL A 52 -18.91 15.83 21.40
CA VAL A 52 -18.71 17.15 22.01
C VAL A 52 -18.62 17.06 23.53
N VAL A 53 -19.40 16.17 24.14
CA VAL A 53 -19.51 16.04 25.60
C VAL A 53 -18.37 15.17 26.13
N GLU A 54 -17.59 15.70 27.06
CA GLU A 54 -16.56 14.94 27.77
C GLU A 54 -17.20 13.82 28.62
N GLY A 55 -16.66 12.60 28.52
CA GLY A 55 -17.23 11.39 29.14
C GLY A 55 -18.18 10.60 28.24
N GLU A 56 -18.76 11.23 27.20
CA GLU A 56 -19.66 10.58 26.23
C GLU A 56 -19.03 10.43 24.83
N LYS A 57 -17.73 10.74 24.70
CA LYS A 57 -17.04 10.63 23.41
C LYS A 57 -16.99 9.17 22.97
N GLN A 58 -17.43 8.92 21.74
CA GLN A 58 -17.33 7.62 21.11
C GLN A 58 -15.89 7.36 20.70
N LYS A 59 -15.37 6.21 21.12
CA LYS A 59 -14.08 5.71 20.64
C LYS A 59 -14.20 5.31 19.17
N VAL A 60 -13.32 5.85 18.34
CA VAL A 60 -13.22 5.56 16.92
C VAL A 60 -11.76 5.29 16.55
N TYR A 61 -11.53 4.86 15.32
CA TYR A 61 -10.18 4.64 14.80
C TYR A 61 -10.00 5.33 13.47
N LEU A 62 -8.81 5.89 13.25
CA LEU A 62 -8.37 6.20 11.90
C LEU A 62 -8.11 4.88 11.19
N ARG A 63 -8.57 4.76 9.94
CA ARG A 63 -8.49 3.51 9.17
C ARG A 63 -7.03 3.09 8.95
N GLY A 64 -6.70 1.83 9.26
CA GLY A 64 -5.36 1.24 9.07
C GLY A 64 -5.05 0.78 7.66
N GLU A 65 -6.10 0.68 6.84
CA GLU A 65 -6.10 0.38 5.41
C GLU A 65 -7.31 1.07 4.76
N ILE A 66 -7.34 1.17 3.43
CA ILE A 66 -8.48 1.77 2.73
C ILE A 66 -9.55 0.74 2.28
N THR A 67 -9.21 -0.56 2.33
CA THR A 67 -10.03 -1.72 1.98
C THR A 67 -11.45 -1.70 2.56
N GLN A 68 -11.56 -1.42 3.85
CA GLN A 68 -12.82 -1.59 4.59
C GLN A 68 -13.95 -0.70 4.07
N GLY A 69 -13.63 0.51 3.58
CA GLY A 69 -14.62 1.44 3.03
C GLY A 69 -15.31 0.87 1.79
N VAL A 70 -14.59 0.10 0.98
CA VAL A 70 -15.12 -0.54 -0.22
C VAL A 70 -16.12 -1.63 0.13
N HIS A 71 -15.83 -2.45 1.15
CA HIS A 71 -16.72 -3.54 1.54
C HIS A 71 -17.99 -3.04 2.24
N VAL A 72 -17.89 -2.01 3.08
CA VAL A 72 -19.06 -1.37 3.69
C VAL A 72 -20.00 -0.81 2.61
N ASN A 73 -19.47 -0.35 1.48
CA ASN A 73 -20.25 0.21 0.37
C ASN A 73 -20.61 -0.79 -0.74
N PHE A 74 -20.30 -2.08 -0.55
CA PHE A 74 -20.45 -3.10 -1.60
C PHE A 74 -21.88 -3.14 -2.18
N LYS A 75 -22.89 -3.16 -1.30
CA LYS A 75 -24.30 -3.22 -1.70
C LYS A 75 -24.76 -1.96 -2.42
N GLN A 76 -24.33 -0.77 -1.94
CA GLN A 76 -24.67 0.50 -2.57
C GLN A 76 -24.08 0.59 -3.98
N VAL A 77 -22.87 0.06 -4.19
CA VAL A 77 -22.26 0.00 -5.53
C VAL A 77 -23.03 -0.95 -6.44
N LEU A 78 -23.36 -2.16 -5.98
CA LEU A 78 -24.17 -3.11 -6.77
C LEU A 78 -25.50 -2.48 -7.21
N ASP A 79 -26.21 -1.85 -6.27
CA ASP A 79 -27.55 -1.32 -6.52
C ASP A 79 -27.55 -0.09 -7.43
N SER A 80 -26.53 0.78 -7.29
CA SER A 80 -26.45 2.03 -8.05
C SER A 80 -25.82 1.87 -9.44
N GLN A 81 -24.88 0.94 -9.61
CA GLN A 81 -24.13 0.77 -10.87
C GLN A 81 -24.64 -0.38 -11.74
N ARG A 82 -25.46 -1.29 -11.18
CA ARG A 82 -25.97 -2.49 -11.89
C ARG A 82 -24.85 -3.31 -12.54
N VAL A 83 -23.72 -3.41 -11.84
CA VAL A 83 -22.57 -4.20 -12.28
C VAL A 83 -22.81 -5.69 -12.06
N SER A 84 -22.28 -6.51 -12.96
CA SER A 84 -22.28 -7.97 -12.83
C SER A 84 -20.90 -8.47 -12.45
N ILE A 85 -20.85 -9.59 -11.75
CA ILE A 85 -19.59 -10.26 -11.44
C ILE A 85 -18.99 -10.91 -12.71
N PRO A 86 -17.68 -10.77 -12.98
CA PRO A 86 -16.69 -10.09 -12.13
C PRO A 86 -16.63 -8.57 -12.35
N PHE A 87 -16.39 -7.82 -11.28
CA PHE A 87 -16.16 -6.36 -11.32
C PHE A 87 -15.22 -5.91 -10.21
N GLY A 88 -14.65 -4.72 -10.33
CA GLY A 88 -13.75 -4.15 -9.33
C GLY A 88 -14.20 -2.79 -8.80
N ILE A 89 -13.83 -2.51 -7.55
CA ILE A 89 -13.93 -1.18 -6.95
C ILE A 89 -12.51 -0.74 -6.58
N ALA A 90 -12.04 0.32 -7.23
CA ALA A 90 -10.74 0.92 -6.96
C ALA A 90 -10.89 2.15 -6.07
N GLN A 91 -9.94 2.37 -5.16
CA GLN A 91 -9.87 3.54 -4.32
C GLN A 91 -8.42 3.98 -4.14
N ILE A 92 -8.22 5.30 -4.03
CA ILE A 92 -6.97 5.88 -3.55
C ILE A 92 -7.29 6.71 -2.31
N GLY A 93 -6.46 6.62 -1.27
CA GLY A 93 -6.59 7.51 -0.13
C GLY A 93 -5.67 7.19 1.04
N LYS A 94 -5.78 8.01 2.07
CA LYS A 94 -4.93 7.95 3.27
C LYS A 94 -5.29 6.78 4.18
N ALA A 95 -4.27 6.14 4.74
CA ALA A 95 -4.36 5.18 5.83
C ALA A 95 -3.35 5.55 6.93
N PHE A 96 -3.63 5.05 8.14
CA PHE A 96 -2.91 5.43 9.36
C PHE A 96 -2.49 4.20 10.15
N ARG A 97 -1.19 4.04 10.38
CA ARG A 97 -0.65 2.98 11.25
C ARG A 97 0.17 3.61 12.36
N ASN A 98 -0.08 3.23 13.59
CA ASN A 98 0.57 3.75 14.78
C ASN A 98 1.97 3.14 14.95
N GLU A 99 2.81 3.37 13.93
CA GLU A 99 4.15 2.84 13.79
C GLU A 99 5.02 3.27 14.99
N ILE A 100 5.72 2.28 15.54
CA ILE A 100 6.51 2.44 16.77
C ILE A 100 7.71 3.35 16.49
N THR A 101 8.44 3.00 15.43
CA THR A 101 9.66 3.70 15.02
C THR A 101 9.56 4.02 13.53
N PRO A 102 8.98 5.19 13.18
CA PRO A 102 9.01 5.66 11.80
C PRO A 102 10.45 5.71 11.29
N SER A 103 10.72 5.09 10.14
CA SER A 103 12.08 4.93 9.63
C SER A 103 12.08 4.78 8.11
N LYS A 104 13.27 4.89 7.50
CA LYS A 104 13.48 4.67 6.06
C LYS A 104 12.52 5.51 5.18
N LEU A 105 12.44 6.82 5.41
CA LEU A 105 11.60 7.74 4.62
C LEU A 105 10.13 7.28 4.51
N THR A 106 9.64 7.01 3.30
CA THR A 106 8.24 6.64 3.04
C THR A 106 7.93 5.15 3.27
N PHE A 107 8.92 4.34 3.66
CA PHE A 107 8.69 2.90 3.91
C PHE A 107 7.93 2.63 5.21
N ARG A 108 8.25 3.38 6.27
CA ARG A 108 7.58 3.28 7.58
C ARG A 108 7.17 4.67 8.05
N SER A 109 5.97 5.09 7.65
CA SER A 109 5.32 6.32 8.11
C SER A 109 4.04 6.00 8.88
N ARG A 110 3.59 6.98 9.65
CA ARG A 110 2.34 6.89 10.41
C ARG A 110 1.10 7.23 9.58
N GLU A 111 1.28 8.04 8.55
CA GLU A 111 0.30 8.41 7.56
C GLU A 111 0.92 8.13 6.18
N PHE A 112 0.16 7.50 5.29
CA PHE A 112 0.55 7.21 3.91
C PHE A 112 -0.71 7.07 3.05
N GLU A 113 -0.53 7.10 1.74
CA GLU A 113 -1.58 6.87 0.76
C GLU A 113 -1.45 5.48 0.14
N GLN A 114 -2.59 4.82 0.00
CA GLN A 114 -2.71 3.54 -0.69
C GLN A 114 -3.51 3.72 -1.96
N MET A 115 -3.23 2.84 -2.93
CA MET A 115 -4.02 2.64 -4.14
C MET A 115 -4.43 1.17 -4.15
N GLU A 116 -5.72 0.91 -3.93
CA GLU A 116 -6.24 -0.44 -3.78
C GLU A 116 -7.35 -0.72 -4.78
N LEU A 117 -7.43 -1.97 -5.21
CA LEU A 117 -8.52 -2.52 -5.99
C LEU A 117 -9.06 -3.75 -5.27
N GLN A 118 -10.37 -3.78 -5.05
CA GLN A 118 -11.09 -4.96 -4.59
C GLN A 118 -11.88 -5.53 -5.77
N TYR A 119 -11.43 -6.66 -6.31
CA TYR A 119 -11.99 -7.31 -7.50
C TYR A 119 -12.84 -8.51 -7.10
N TYR A 120 -14.15 -8.38 -7.27
CA TYR A 120 -15.15 -9.37 -6.87
C TYR A 120 -15.36 -10.40 -7.97
N ILE A 121 -15.23 -11.67 -7.61
CA ILE A 121 -15.35 -12.80 -8.52
C ILE A 121 -16.32 -13.86 -7.99
N LYS A 122 -16.73 -14.77 -8.88
CA LYS A 122 -17.49 -15.97 -8.49
C LYS A 122 -16.61 -16.84 -7.57
N PRO A 123 -17.17 -17.45 -6.51
CA PRO A 123 -16.41 -18.26 -5.55
C PRO A 123 -16.03 -19.62 -6.15
N ASP A 124 -15.01 -19.62 -7.01
CA ASP A 124 -14.47 -20.79 -7.69
C ASP A 124 -12.93 -20.73 -7.67
N GLU A 125 -12.29 -21.85 -7.33
CA GLU A 125 -10.83 -21.90 -7.19
C GLU A 125 -10.09 -21.72 -8.54
N LYS A 126 -10.68 -22.19 -9.65
CA LYS A 126 -10.05 -22.02 -10.98
C LYS A 126 -10.14 -20.56 -11.43
N GLU A 127 -11.29 -19.92 -11.21
CA GLU A 127 -11.46 -18.50 -11.50
C GLU A 127 -10.54 -17.65 -10.60
N ALA A 128 -10.46 -17.95 -9.30
CA ALA A 128 -9.56 -17.25 -8.39
C ALA A 128 -8.09 -17.36 -8.82
N GLN A 129 -7.62 -18.56 -9.19
CA GLN A 129 -6.25 -18.75 -9.67
C GLN A 129 -6.00 -17.96 -10.97
N LYS A 130 -6.94 -18.00 -11.92
CA LYS A 130 -6.86 -17.23 -13.17
C LYS A 130 -6.76 -15.73 -12.90
N GLN A 131 -7.53 -15.22 -11.95
CA GLN A 131 -7.56 -13.79 -11.62
C GLN A 131 -6.31 -13.36 -10.87
N ILE A 132 -5.76 -14.20 -9.97
CA ILE A 132 -4.47 -13.96 -9.34
C ILE A 132 -3.36 -13.85 -10.38
N GLU A 133 -3.28 -14.77 -11.34
CA GLU A 133 -2.25 -14.69 -12.39
C GLU A 133 -2.44 -13.48 -13.31
N TYR A 134 -3.68 -13.15 -13.66
CA TYR A 134 -3.99 -11.94 -14.43
C TYR A 134 -3.53 -10.67 -13.71
N TRP A 135 -3.91 -10.49 -12.44
CA TRP A 135 -3.56 -9.30 -11.67
C TRP A 135 -2.07 -9.24 -11.36
N LYS A 136 -1.40 -10.36 -11.11
CA LYS A 136 0.07 -10.40 -11.02
C LYS A 136 0.72 -9.78 -12.25
N GLU A 137 0.39 -10.30 -13.43
CA GLU A 137 0.98 -9.80 -14.68
C GLU A 137 0.64 -8.32 -14.93
N GLU A 138 -0.63 -7.94 -14.75
CA GLU A 138 -1.05 -6.56 -14.97
C GLU A 138 -0.33 -5.57 -14.03
N ARG A 139 -0.24 -5.90 -12.74
CA ARG A 139 0.40 -5.02 -11.75
C ARG A 139 1.91 -4.90 -11.99
N ILE A 140 2.61 -6.01 -12.27
CA ILE A 140 4.06 -5.92 -12.56
C ILE A 140 4.34 -5.20 -13.88
N MET A 141 3.47 -5.34 -14.89
CA MET A 141 3.60 -4.60 -16.16
C MET A 141 3.39 -3.11 -15.95
N TRP A 142 2.44 -2.71 -15.11
CA TRP A 142 2.24 -1.31 -14.76
C TRP A 142 3.54 -0.68 -14.21
N TYR A 143 4.18 -1.30 -13.21
CA TYR A 143 5.47 -0.82 -12.71
C TYR A 143 6.55 -0.81 -13.79
N ARG A 144 6.71 -1.90 -14.55
CA ARG A 144 7.72 -1.99 -15.63
C ARG A 144 7.54 -0.97 -16.74
N SER A 145 6.31 -0.51 -16.96
CA SER A 145 6.01 0.53 -17.95
C SER A 145 6.48 1.92 -17.52
N LEU A 146 6.66 2.13 -16.22
CA LEU A 146 7.04 3.41 -15.61
C LEU A 146 8.50 3.47 -15.13
N CYS A 147 9.21 2.33 -15.14
CA CYS A 147 10.59 2.22 -14.66
C CYS A 147 11.60 2.07 -15.80
N ILE A 148 12.82 2.53 -15.55
CA ILE A 148 14.00 2.33 -16.39
C ILE A 148 14.55 0.91 -16.17
N THR A 149 14.68 0.47 -14.91
CA THR A 149 15.38 -0.78 -14.56
C THR A 149 14.42 -1.94 -14.29
N ARG A 150 13.91 -2.54 -15.37
CA ARG A 150 12.93 -3.66 -15.29
C ARG A 150 13.41 -4.89 -14.50
N LYS A 151 14.72 -5.08 -14.36
CA LYS A 151 15.33 -6.26 -13.68
C LYS A 151 15.21 -6.24 -12.16
N GLN A 152 14.83 -5.10 -11.59
CA GLN A 152 14.76 -4.91 -10.13
C GLN A 152 13.38 -5.23 -9.55
N LEU A 153 12.46 -5.80 -10.35
CA LEU A 153 11.12 -6.18 -9.91
C LEU A 153 10.98 -7.71 -9.90
N ARG A 154 10.40 -8.25 -8.83
CA ARG A 154 10.06 -9.67 -8.71
C ARG A 154 8.70 -9.88 -8.05
N PHE A 155 8.18 -11.10 -8.17
CA PHE A 155 7.14 -11.60 -7.28
C PHE A 155 7.77 -12.36 -6.11
N ARG A 156 7.19 -12.23 -4.93
CA ARG A 156 7.48 -13.08 -3.76
C ARG A 156 6.18 -13.67 -3.23
N GLU A 157 6.10 -14.98 -3.12
CA GLU A 157 4.98 -15.63 -2.43
C GLU A 157 5.20 -15.52 -0.91
N HIS A 158 4.14 -15.22 -0.15
CA HIS A 158 4.20 -15.27 1.30
C HIS A 158 4.37 -16.70 1.80
N ALA A 159 5.27 -16.88 2.77
CA ALA A 159 5.40 -18.14 3.48
C ALA A 159 4.08 -18.47 4.22
N PRO A 160 3.75 -19.75 4.49
CA PRO A 160 2.49 -20.11 5.12
C PRO A 160 2.20 -19.41 6.46
N ASP A 161 3.23 -19.06 7.21
CA ASP A 161 3.19 -18.37 8.50
C ASP A 161 3.15 -16.84 8.40
N GLU A 162 3.48 -16.27 7.24
CA GLU A 162 3.38 -14.82 6.96
C GLU A 162 2.00 -14.42 6.43
N ARG A 163 1.23 -15.39 5.92
CA ARG A 163 -0.08 -15.12 5.31
C ARG A 163 -1.05 -14.57 6.36
N ALA A 164 -1.71 -13.47 6.02
CA ALA A 164 -2.83 -12.98 6.82
C ALA A 164 -3.91 -14.07 6.95
N HIS A 165 -4.55 -14.14 8.12
CA HIS A 165 -5.55 -15.18 8.47
C HIS A 165 -6.73 -15.32 7.48
N TYR A 166 -6.96 -14.32 6.63
CA TYR A 166 -8.01 -14.30 5.61
C TYR A 166 -7.52 -14.66 4.19
N ALA A 167 -6.21 -14.71 3.95
CA ALA A 167 -5.65 -14.84 2.61
C ALA A 167 -5.48 -16.32 2.19
N LYS A 168 -6.20 -16.73 1.15
CA LYS A 168 -6.02 -18.02 0.47
C LYS A 168 -4.73 -18.07 -0.36
N ALA A 169 -4.35 -16.94 -0.95
CA ALA A 169 -3.09 -16.74 -1.65
C ALA A 169 -2.60 -15.31 -1.39
N ALA A 170 -1.29 -15.12 -1.24
CA ALA A 170 -0.71 -13.81 -1.03
C ALA A 170 0.65 -13.69 -1.73
N TRP A 171 0.77 -12.68 -2.58
CA TRP A 171 1.95 -12.40 -3.39
C TRP A 171 2.32 -10.93 -3.28
N ASP A 172 3.59 -10.65 -3.12
CA ASP A 172 4.11 -9.28 -3.17
C ASP A 172 4.78 -9.03 -4.51
N VAL A 173 4.56 -7.85 -5.07
CA VAL A 173 5.48 -7.21 -6.02
C VAL A 173 6.54 -6.50 -5.19
N GLU A 174 7.80 -6.92 -5.36
CA GLU A 174 8.93 -6.34 -4.64
C GLU A 174 9.90 -5.62 -5.58
N TYR A 175 10.50 -4.56 -5.08
CA TYR A 175 11.59 -3.84 -5.72
C TYR A 175 12.91 -4.01 -4.97
N ASN A 176 13.98 -4.27 -5.71
CA ASN A 176 15.34 -4.34 -5.18
C ASN A 176 16.02 -2.96 -5.22
N ILE A 177 16.17 -2.34 -4.06
CA ILE A 177 16.95 -1.12 -3.89
C ILE A 177 18.43 -1.52 -3.82
N PRO A 178 19.30 -0.99 -4.69
CA PRO A 178 20.74 -1.25 -4.63
C PRO A 178 21.29 -1.02 -3.21
N ASP A 179 22.09 -1.97 -2.74
CA ASP A 179 22.73 -1.96 -1.41
C ASP A 179 21.78 -1.99 -0.19
N SER A 180 20.45 -2.00 -0.41
CA SER A 180 19.44 -2.00 0.66
C SER A 180 18.51 -3.22 0.65
N GLY A 181 18.44 -3.96 -0.46
CA GLY A 181 17.69 -5.22 -0.59
C GLY A 181 16.27 -5.06 -1.16
N TRP A 182 15.46 -6.10 -0.98
CA TRP A 182 14.09 -6.19 -1.51
C TRP A 182 13.07 -5.55 -0.57
N TYR A 183 12.18 -4.74 -1.14
CA TYR A 183 11.09 -4.07 -0.43
C TYR A 183 9.77 -4.27 -1.16
N GLU A 184 8.69 -4.49 -0.40
CA GLU A 184 7.32 -4.62 -0.89
C GLU A 184 6.79 -3.29 -1.45
N LEU A 185 6.29 -3.32 -2.69
CA LEU A 185 5.59 -2.22 -3.34
C LEU A 185 4.07 -2.40 -3.28
N GLU A 186 3.61 -3.63 -3.51
CA GLU A 186 2.19 -3.94 -3.66
C GLU A 186 1.90 -5.41 -3.36
N GLY A 187 0.87 -5.66 -2.56
CA GLY A 187 0.33 -6.99 -2.28
C GLY A 187 -0.80 -7.36 -3.24
N ILE A 188 -0.85 -8.64 -3.64
CA ILE A 188 -1.88 -9.24 -4.48
C ILE A 188 -2.42 -10.46 -3.74
N HIS A 189 -3.65 -10.35 -3.24
CA HIS A 189 -4.21 -11.30 -2.29
C HIS A 189 -5.52 -11.90 -2.78
N ASN A 190 -5.72 -13.20 -2.58
CA ASN A 190 -7.03 -13.82 -2.62
C ASN A 190 -7.58 -13.85 -1.19
N ARG A 191 -8.56 -13.01 -0.89
CA ARG A 191 -9.15 -12.84 0.45
C ARG A 191 -10.38 -13.73 0.67
N GLY A 192 -10.75 -14.55 -0.32
CA GLY A 192 -11.97 -15.34 -0.29
C GLY A 192 -13.20 -14.45 -0.04
N ASP A 193 -14.15 -14.96 0.74
CA ASP A 193 -15.37 -14.25 1.15
C ASP A 193 -15.24 -13.57 2.51
N TRP A 194 -14.04 -13.55 3.11
CA TRP A 194 -13.84 -13.17 4.51
C TRP A 194 -14.42 -11.80 4.84
N ASP A 195 -14.05 -10.77 4.06
CA ASP A 195 -14.43 -9.39 4.35
C ASP A 195 -15.95 -9.19 4.29
N LEU A 196 -16.61 -9.65 3.22
CA LEU A 196 -18.07 -9.54 3.09
C LEU A 196 -18.81 -10.39 4.11
N ARG A 197 -18.32 -11.60 4.42
CA ARG A 197 -18.91 -12.48 5.43
C ARG A 197 -18.90 -11.82 6.80
N ARG A 198 -17.77 -11.22 7.20
CA ARG A 198 -17.66 -10.53 8.49
C ARG A 198 -18.53 -9.28 8.53
N HIS A 199 -18.55 -8.46 7.48
CA HIS A 199 -19.45 -7.30 7.44
C HIS A 199 -20.92 -7.72 7.50
N GLN A 200 -21.34 -8.76 6.79
CA GLN A 200 -22.69 -9.33 6.89
C GLN A 200 -23.02 -9.82 8.31
N GLU A 201 -22.09 -10.55 8.95
CA GLU A 201 -22.27 -11.10 10.30
C GLU A 201 -22.55 -10.02 11.35
N TYR A 202 -21.79 -8.92 11.35
CA TYR A 202 -21.92 -7.87 12.37
C TYR A 202 -22.90 -6.74 12.01
N SER A 203 -23.22 -6.54 10.73
CA SER A 203 -24.22 -5.55 10.33
C SER A 203 -25.64 -6.10 10.27
N GLY A 204 -25.80 -7.40 10.01
CA GLY A 204 -27.10 -8.03 9.71
C GLY A 204 -27.59 -7.82 8.28
N GLU A 205 -26.86 -7.07 7.45
CA GLU A 205 -27.21 -6.82 6.05
C GLU A 205 -26.76 -7.95 5.12
N ASP A 206 -27.62 -8.38 4.19
CA ASP A 206 -27.30 -9.43 3.22
C ASP A 206 -26.32 -8.91 2.15
N MET A 207 -25.06 -9.36 2.24
CA MET A 207 -23.98 -8.99 1.34
C MET A 207 -23.83 -9.96 0.17
N ARG A 208 -24.75 -10.93 -0.02
CA ARG A 208 -24.70 -11.87 -1.13
C ARG A 208 -25.11 -11.20 -2.44
N TYR A 209 -24.32 -11.46 -3.48
CA TYR A 209 -24.65 -11.13 -4.86
C TYR A 209 -25.68 -12.14 -5.40
N PHE A 210 -26.67 -11.66 -6.15
CA PHE A 210 -27.62 -12.50 -6.87
C PHE A 210 -27.21 -12.56 -8.34
N ASP A 211 -26.92 -13.78 -8.82
CA ASP A 211 -26.53 -14.03 -10.19
C ASP A 211 -27.78 -14.34 -11.03
N ASP A 212 -28.05 -13.49 -12.01
CA ASP A 212 -29.23 -13.61 -12.86
C ASP A 212 -29.20 -14.81 -13.81
N ASP A 213 -28.01 -15.31 -14.16
CA ASP A 213 -27.88 -16.44 -15.09
C ASP A 213 -28.10 -17.77 -14.37
N THR A 214 -27.53 -17.90 -13.17
CA THR A 214 -27.64 -19.13 -12.36
C THR A 214 -28.83 -19.13 -11.41
N LYS A 215 -29.42 -17.96 -11.14
CA LYS A 215 -30.47 -17.73 -10.13
C LYS A 215 -30.05 -18.10 -8.71
N GLU A 216 -28.75 -18.02 -8.43
CA GLU A 216 -28.16 -18.31 -7.12
C GLU A 216 -27.73 -17.04 -6.38
N ARG A 217 -27.69 -17.11 -5.05
CA ARG A 217 -27.09 -16.07 -4.19
C ARG A 217 -25.82 -16.59 -3.56
N TYR A 218 -24.73 -15.84 -3.65
CA TYR A 218 -23.46 -16.21 -3.04
C TYR A 218 -22.68 -15.00 -2.54
N LEU A 219 -21.78 -15.21 -1.60
CA LEU A 219 -20.76 -14.22 -1.25
C LEU A 219 -19.62 -14.32 -2.27
N PRO A 220 -19.34 -13.25 -3.02
CA PRO A 220 -18.24 -13.29 -3.97
C PRO A 220 -16.90 -13.36 -3.25
N TRP A 221 -15.92 -13.95 -3.93
CA TRP A 221 -14.54 -13.88 -3.46
C TRP A 221 -13.89 -12.58 -3.92
N ILE A 222 -12.93 -12.11 -3.14
CA ILE A 222 -12.23 -10.86 -3.39
C ILE A 222 -10.78 -11.15 -3.75
N ILE A 223 -10.37 -10.68 -4.93
CA ILE A 223 -8.97 -10.52 -5.30
C ILE A 223 -8.59 -9.06 -5.05
N GLU A 224 -7.66 -8.84 -4.15
CA GLU A 224 -7.15 -7.52 -3.79
C GLU A 224 -5.84 -7.25 -4.51
N THR A 225 -5.66 -6.04 -5.04
CA THR A 225 -4.34 -5.47 -5.32
C THR A 225 -4.17 -4.22 -4.46
N SER A 226 -3.14 -4.16 -3.63
CA SER A 226 -2.93 -3.08 -2.66
C SER A 226 -1.52 -2.51 -2.77
N GLY A 227 -1.38 -1.37 -3.45
CA GLY A 227 -0.11 -0.66 -3.60
C GLY A 227 0.02 0.53 -2.65
N GLY A 228 1.24 0.80 -2.19
CA GLY A 228 1.59 2.03 -1.47
C GLY A 228 1.99 3.15 -2.44
N VAL A 229 1.23 4.25 -2.49
CA VAL A 229 1.49 5.38 -3.40
C VAL A 229 2.85 6.03 -3.07
N ASP A 230 3.10 6.30 -1.79
CA ASP A 230 4.34 6.93 -1.32
C ASP A 230 5.57 6.05 -1.55
N ARG A 231 5.41 4.73 -1.43
CA ARG A 231 6.48 3.75 -1.71
C ARG A 231 6.77 3.69 -3.19
N ALA A 232 5.74 3.61 -4.04
CA ALA A 232 5.89 3.64 -5.48
C ALA A 232 6.58 4.93 -5.95
N ALA A 233 6.18 6.09 -5.41
CA ALA A 233 6.81 7.37 -5.73
C ALA A 233 8.30 7.42 -5.35
N LEU A 234 8.66 6.99 -4.14
CA LEU A 234 10.06 6.91 -3.71
C LEU A 234 10.86 5.95 -4.59
N PHE A 235 10.28 4.81 -4.93
CA PHE A 235 10.88 3.85 -5.84
C PHE A 235 11.18 4.47 -7.21
N PHE A 236 10.21 5.14 -7.84
CA PHE A 236 10.44 5.79 -9.13
C PHE A 236 11.55 6.84 -9.07
N LEU A 237 11.70 7.54 -7.94
CA LEU A 237 12.81 8.48 -7.72
C LEU A 237 14.16 7.75 -7.61
N ILE A 238 14.22 6.65 -6.87
CA ILE A 238 15.43 5.82 -6.73
C ILE A 238 15.85 5.25 -8.08
N ASP A 239 14.91 4.68 -8.83
CA ASP A 239 15.17 4.11 -10.17
C ASP A 239 15.61 5.18 -11.17
N ALA A 240 15.07 6.39 -11.05
CA ALA A 240 15.41 7.51 -11.93
C ALA A 240 16.73 8.21 -11.56
N TYR A 241 17.28 8.03 -10.35
CA TYR A 241 18.49 8.72 -9.90
C TYR A 241 19.73 8.26 -10.66
N HIS A 242 20.38 9.18 -11.36
CA HIS A 242 21.62 8.93 -12.09
C HIS A 242 22.63 10.06 -11.88
N GLU A 243 23.90 9.68 -11.78
CA GLU A 243 25.02 10.62 -11.87
C GLU A 243 25.68 10.47 -13.25
N GLU A 244 25.76 11.57 -13.99
CA GLU A 244 26.39 11.62 -15.31
C GLU A 244 27.68 12.43 -15.24
N GLN A 245 28.75 11.90 -15.85
CA GLN A 245 29.98 12.64 -16.06
C GLN A 245 29.78 13.62 -17.23
N VAL A 246 29.91 14.92 -16.96
CA VAL A 246 29.72 15.98 -17.98
C VAL A 246 31.05 16.37 -18.61
N THR A 247 32.07 16.56 -17.77
CA THR A 247 33.46 16.81 -18.17
C THR A 247 34.38 15.98 -17.29
N ASN A 248 35.69 15.93 -17.54
CA ASN A 248 36.62 15.15 -16.69
C ASN A 248 36.60 15.56 -15.21
N SER A 249 36.16 16.78 -14.88
CA SER A 249 36.10 17.30 -13.51
C SER A 249 34.68 17.52 -12.97
N GLU A 250 33.64 17.38 -13.80
CA GLU A 250 32.28 17.75 -13.44
C GLU A 250 31.30 16.59 -13.59
N LYS A 251 30.53 16.35 -12.54
CA LYS A 251 29.40 15.44 -12.51
C LYS A 251 28.12 16.23 -12.33
N ARG A 252 27.03 15.74 -12.93
CA ARG A 252 25.68 16.24 -12.68
C ARG A 252 24.75 15.12 -12.24
N VAL A 253 23.76 15.47 -11.43
CA VAL A 253 22.66 14.58 -11.09
C VAL A 253 21.54 14.78 -12.09
N VAL A 254 20.99 13.69 -12.62
CA VAL A 254 19.83 13.68 -13.52
C VAL A 254 18.82 12.67 -13.00
N LEU A 255 17.56 13.11 -12.82
CA LEU A 255 16.44 12.21 -12.64
C LEU A 255 15.89 11.80 -14.00
N LYS A 256 16.19 10.59 -14.45
CA LYS A 256 15.72 10.02 -15.71
C LYS A 256 14.27 9.51 -15.62
N LEU A 257 13.39 10.25 -14.95
CA LEU A 257 12.00 9.86 -14.75
C LEU A 257 11.33 9.56 -16.09
N HIS A 258 10.46 8.54 -16.09
CA HIS A 258 9.59 8.30 -17.24
C HIS A 258 8.79 9.57 -17.55
N SER A 259 8.56 9.86 -18.84
CA SER A 259 7.93 11.11 -19.28
C SER A 259 6.54 11.32 -18.66
N GLN A 260 5.79 10.25 -18.39
CA GLN A 260 4.51 10.31 -17.69
C GLN A 260 4.64 10.73 -16.22
N LEU A 261 5.76 10.41 -15.56
CA LEU A 261 6.02 10.72 -14.16
C LEU A 261 6.72 12.07 -13.94
N ALA A 262 7.35 12.65 -14.97
CA ALA A 262 8.07 13.91 -14.82
C ALA A 262 7.15 15.04 -14.29
N PRO A 263 7.53 15.76 -13.21
CA PRO A 263 6.67 16.80 -12.64
C PRO A 263 6.46 17.98 -13.59
N TYR A 264 7.48 18.28 -14.41
CA TYR A 264 7.42 19.24 -15.49
C TYR A 264 7.78 18.53 -16.79
N LYS A 265 6.97 18.68 -17.83
CA LYS A 265 7.19 18.00 -19.13
C LYS A 265 8.12 18.78 -20.05
N VAL A 266 8.14 20.10 -19.92
CA VAL A 266 8.93 21.02 -20.75
C VAL A 266 9.42 22.17 -19.87
N ALA A 267 10.65 22.63 -20.13
CA ALA A 267 11.19 23.86 -19.57
C ALA A 267 11.58 24.80 -20.72
N VAL A 268 11.19 26.08 -20.62
CA VAL A 268 11.48 27.10 -21.63
C VAL A 268 12.48 28.09 -21.04
N PHE A 269 13.68 28.15 -21.62
CA PHE A 269 14.76 29.01 -21.14
C PHE A 269 15.03 30.13 -22.15
N PRO A 270 14.63 31.38 -21.86
CA PRO A 270 15.02 32.50 -22.71
C PRO A 270 16.52 32.75 -22.55
N LEU A 271 17.25 32.77 -23.67
CA LEU A 271 18.71 32.92 -23.67
C LEU A 271 19.18 34.23 -23.03
N LEU A 272 18.40 35.30 -23.18
CA LEU A 272 18.71 36.64 -22.65
C LEU A 272 17.51 37.20 -21.90
N ALA A 273 17.65 37.31 -20.57
CA ALA A 273 16.60 37.86 -19.72
C ALA A 273 16.32 39.35 -19.97
N ASN A 274 17.27 40.08 -20.56
CA ASN A 274 17.29 41.53 -20.71
C ASN A 274 16.84 42.06 -22.08
N LYS A 275 16.37 41.19 -23.00
CA LYS A 275 15.84 41.59 -24.30
C LYS A 275 14.32 41.33 -24.38
N PRO A 276 13.47 42.34 -24.11
CA PRO A 276 12.02 42.19 -24.09
C PRO A 276 11.44 41.69 -25.43
N GLU A 277 12.07 42.08 -26.54
CA GLU A 277 11.72 41.68 -27.91
C GLU A 277 11.80 40.17 -28.19
N LEU A 278 12.61 39.42 -27.42
CA LEU A 278 12.67 37.94 -27.51
C LEU A 278 11.57 37.25 -26.68
N ARG A 279 10.85 37.98 -25.83
CA ARG A 279 9.72 37.45 -25.03
C ARG A 279 8.38 37.59 -25.74
N ALA A 280 8.27 38.48 -26.74
CA ALA A 280 6.99 38.85 -27.34
C ALA A 280 6.47 37.87 -28.42
N ASN A 281 7.32 36.98 -28.94
CA ASN A 281 6.97 36.04 -30.02
C ASN A 281 6.75 34.60 -29.54
N SER A 282 6.57 34.38 -28.23
CA SER A 282 6.27 33.07 -27.63
C SER A 282 4.88 33.10 -26.98
N ALA A 283 3.84 33.24 -27.81
CA ALA A 283 2.44 33.00 -27.46
C ALA A 283 1.74 32.37 -28.67
#